data_AF-A0A3N5FYX2-F1
#
_entry.id   AF-A0A3N5FYX2-F1
#
_cell.length_a   1.000
_cell.length_b   1.000
_cell.length_c   1.000
_cell.angle_alpha   90.00
_cell.angle_beta   90.00
_cell.angle_gamma   90.00
#
_symmetry.space_group_name_H-M   'P 1'
#
loop_
_entity.id
_entity.type
_entity.pdbx_description
1 polymer ?
#
loop_
_entity_poly.entity_id
_entity_poly.type
_entity_poly.pdbx_seq_one_letter_code
_entity_poly.pdbx_strand_id
1 'polypeptide(L)' 'MSEILNVQDGQVVSMDYSLHIDGELVDSSAEQEPLEFLQGAGNIIPGLEEA' A
#
# COMPACT_ATOMS: atom_id res chain seq x y z
N MET A 1 -2.23 6.80 24.37
CA MET A 1 -1.70 5.56 23.77
C MET A 1 -2.21 5.52 22.35
N SER A 2 -1.33 5.61 21.36
CA SER A 2 -1.72 5.35 19.97
C SER A 2 -1.68 3.84 19.80
N GLU A 3 -2.83 3.19 19.65
CA GLU A 3 -2.86 1.79 19.22
C GLU A 3 -2.25 1.73 17.83
N ILE A 4 -1.18 0.94 17.68
CA ILE A 4 -0.68 0.57 16.36
C ILE A 4 -1.66 -0.48 15.84
N LEU A 5 -2.53 -0.07 14.93
CA LEU A 5 -3.39 -0.99 14.19
C LEU A 5 -2.49 -1.82 13.28
N ASN A 6 -2.34 -3.10 13.61
CA ASN A 6 -1.70 -4.06 12.71
C ASN A 6 -2.67 -4.37 11.57
N VAL A 7 -2.19 -4.21 10.34
CA VAL A 7 -2.91 -4.62 9.14
C VAL A 7 -3.03 -6.15 9.14
N GLN A 8 -4.22 -6.68 8.86
CA GLN A 8 -4.51 -8.12 8.85
C GLN A 8 -5.32 -8.52 7.61
N ASP A 9 -5.23 -9.79 7.23
CA ASP A 9 -5.99 -10.33 6.09
C ASP A 9 -7.49 -10.04 6.20
N GLY A 10 -8.09 -9.67 5.06
CA GLY A 10 -9.51 -9.32 4.96
C GLY A 10 -9.84 -7.87 5.32
N GLN A 11 -8.84 -7.04 5.61
CA GLN A 11 -9.02 -5.60 5.80
C GLN A 11 -8.86 -4.84 4.48
N VAL A 12 -9.68 -3.81 4.28
CA VAL A 12 -9.47 -2.82 3.22
C VAL A 12 -8.50 -1.78 3.73
N VAL A 13 -7.37 -1.63 3.03
CA VAL A 13 -6.30 -0.71 3.36
C VAL A 13 -6.26 0.37 2.31
N SER A 14 -6.15 1.62 2.74
CA SER A 14 -5.92 2.79 1.89
C SER A 14 -4.56 3.38 2.26
N MET A 15 -3.67 3.54 1.28
CA MET A 15 -2.28 3.92 1.51
C MET A 15 -1.76 4.92 0.46
N ASP A 16 -1.02 5.92 0.94
CA ASP A 16 -0.21 6.78 0.09
C ASP A 16 1.09 6.08 -0.33
N TYR A 17 1.46 6.21 -1.61
CA TYR A 17 2.61 5.51 -2.18
C TYR A 17 3.38 6.36 -3.19
N SER A 18 4.67 6.01 -3.35
CA SER A 18 5.55 6.54 -4.40
C SER A 18 6.38 5.41 -4.98
N LEU A 19 6.10 5.03 -6.22
CA LEU A 19 6.79 3.97 -6.94
C LEU A 19 7.99 4.54 -7.68
N HIS A 20 9.18 4.00 -7.40
CA HIS A 20 10.41 4.35 -8.09
C HIS A 20 11.01 3.13 -8.78
N ILE A 21 11.50 3.30 -10.00
CA ILE A 21 12.24 2.27 -10.76
C ILE A 21 13.60 2.88 -11.13
N ASP A 22 14.68 2.19 -10.78
CA ASP A 22 16.07 2.66 -10.99
C ASP A 22 16.34 4.08 -10.46
N GLY A 23 15.60 4.50 -9.42
CA GLY A 23 15.69 5.82 -8.81
C GLY A 23 14.82 6.90 -9.44
N GLU A 24 14.10 6.61 -10.52
CA GLU A 24 13.15 7.53 -11.15
C GLU A 24 11.73 7.29 -10.63
N LEU A 25 11.00 8.36 -10.30
CA LEU A 25 9.59 8.28 -9.91
C LEU A 25 8.74 7.92 -11.14
N VAL A 26 8.05 6.79 -11.05
CA VAL A 26 7.19 6.27 -12.13
C VAL A 26 5.72 6.49 -11.82
N ASP A 27 5.33 6.40 -10.55
CA ASP A 27 3.95 6.59 -10.12
C ASP A 27 3.86 7.09 -8.67
N SER A 28 2.79 7.78 -8.31
CA SER A 28 2.55 8.21 -6.92
C SER A 28 1.09 8.56 -6.66
N SER A 29 0.66 8.41 -5.41
CA SER A 29 -0.61 8.94 -4.92
C SER A 29 -0.58 10.44 -4.62
N ALA A 30 0.56 11.13 -4.77
CA ALA A 30 0.65 12.56 -4.42
C ALA A 30 -0.26 13.45 -5.30
N GLU A 31 -0.49 13.04 -6.55
CA GLU A 31 -1.39 13.73 -7.51
C GLU A 31 -2.63 12.88 -7.86
N GLN A 32 -2.84 11.78 -7.16
CA GLN A 32 -3.92 10.81 -7.39
C GLN A 32 -4.62 10.45 -6.07
N GLU A 33 -5.65 9.61 -6.13
CA GLU A 33 -6.24 9.07 -4.89
C GLU A 33 -5.30 8.01 -4.28
N PRO A 34 -5.35 7.81 -2.94
CA PRO A 34 -4.61 6.74 -2.27
C PRO A 34 -4.92 5.38 -2.88
N LEU A 35 -3.95 4.47 -2.84
CA LEU A 35 -4.17 3.11 -3.30
C LEU A 35 -5.02 2.35 -2.28
N GLU A 36 -6.17 1.86 -2.72
CA GLU A 36 -7.03 0.99 -1.93
C GLU A 36 -6.92 -0.47 -2.35
N PHE A 37 -6.70 -1.37 -1.40
CA PHE A 37 -6.61 -2.80 -1.66
C PHE A 37 -7.13 -3.64 -0.49
N LEU A 38 -7.44 -4.91 -0.77
CA LEU A 38 -7.81 -5.91 0.24
C LEU A 38 -6.55 -6.68 0.66
N GLN A 39 -6.19 -6.60 1.94
CA GLN A 39 -5.04 -7.31 2.50
C GLN A 39 -5.23 -8.84 2.42
N GLY A 40 -4.21 -9.56 1.98
CA GLY A 40 -4.19 -11.02 1.89
C GLY A 40 -4.96 -11.58 0.68
N ALA A 41 -5.29 -10.73 -0.29
CA ALA A 41 -6.06 -11.09 -1.48
C ALA A 41 -5.21 -11.30 -2.74
N GLY A 42 -3.91 -10.98 -2.71
CA GLY A 42 -3.01 -11.09 -3.86
C GLY A 42 -3.26 -10.02 -4.93
N ASN A 43 -3.83 -8.87 -4.56
CA ASN A 43 -4.17 -7.79 -5.49
C ASN A 43 -3.00 -6.82 -5.75
N ILE A 44 -1.99 -6.82 -4.89
CA ILE A 44 -0.82 -5.95 -4.99
C ILE A 44 0.48 -6.77 -5.01
N ILE A 45 1.61 -6.11 -5.20
CA ILE A 45 2.91 -6.80 -5.22
C ILE A 45 3.18 -7.49 -3.87
N PRO A 46 3.73 -8.72 -3.86
CA PRO A 46 3.91 -9.49 -2.62
C PRO A 46 4.71 -8.75 -1.54
N GLY A 47 5.71 -7.97 -1.94
CA GLY A 47 6.53 -7.21 -0.98
C GLY A 47 5.78 -6.12 -0.20
N LEU A 48 4.65 -5.64 -0.71
CA LEU A 48 3.76 -4.73 0.04
C LEU A 48 2.69 -5.49 0.83
N GLU A 49 2.33 -6.68 0.39
CA GLU A 49 1.33 -7.52 1.06
C GLU A 49 1.92 -8.27 2.27
N GLU A 50 3.21 -8.61 2.26
CA GLU A 50 3.90 -9.34 3.33
C GLU A 50 4.52 -8.43 4.42
N ALA A 51 4.38 -7.10 4.29
CA ALA A 51 5.06 -6.10 5.13
C ALA A 51 4.43 -5.90 6.52
#